data_AF-K5Y622-F1
#
_entry.id   AF-K5Y622-F1
#
_cell.length_a   1.000
_cell.length_b   1.000
_cell.length_c   1.000
_cell.angle_alpha   90.00
_cell.angle_beta   90.00
_cell.angle_gamma   90.00
#
_symmetry.space_group_name_H-M   'P 1'
#
loop_
_entity.id
_entity.type
_entity.pdbx_description
1 polymer ?
#
loop_
_entity_poly.entity_id
_entity_poly.type
_entity_poly.pdbx_seq_one_letter_code
_entity_poly.pdbx_strand_id
1 'polypeptide(L)'
;MDKLEAYIGECPDRRTEIMKLAWLLGSDECHQKKGWTDLANKFFDKFRPEILTWCGFDLVDPWKERVPVNDRKFLSDLLGQMKVYYFNDVSFDFLAEHFYLCFRLEGTVGSFCTEMKVHDSDYSDCIKHFLNEINKINNKNKK
;
A
#
# COMPACT_ATOMS: atom_id res chain seq x y z
N MET A 1 -4.16 27.81 11.58
CA MET A 1 -4.58 26.48 11.12
C MET A 1 -6.01 26.54 10.57
N ASP A 2 -6.98 27.02 11.33
CA ASP A 2 -8.40 27.04 10.95
C ASP A 2 -8.68 27.64 9.56
N LYS A 3 -8.05 28.77 9.22
CA LYS A 3 -8.18 29.38 7.88
C LYS A 3 -7.58 28.54 6.75
N LEU A 4 -6.47 27.85 7.01
CA LEU A 4 -5.80 26.98 6.04
C LEU A 4 -6.63 25.70 5.81
N GLU A 5 -7.25 25.18 6.86
CA GLU A 5 -8.13 24.04 6.79
C GLU A 5 -9.42 24.34 6.03
N ALA A 6 -10.02 25.50 6.29
CA ALA A 6 -11.17 25.98 5.53
C ALA A 6 -10.84 26.08 4.04
N TYR A 7 -9.69 26.67 3.70
CA TYR A 7 -9.20 26.73 2.32
C TYR A 7 -9.04 25.34 1.69
N ILE A 8 -8.34 24.41 2.36
CA ILE A 8 -8.14 23.03 1.88
C ILE A 8 -9.49 22.31 1.71
N GLY A 9 -10.47 22.59 2.58
CA GLY A 9 -11.82 22.01 2.51
C GLY A 9 -12.66 22.52 1.33
N GLU A 10 -12.40 23.74 0.86
CA GLU A 10 -13.06 24.35 -0.30
C GLU A 10 -12.43 23.94 -1.64
N CYS A 11 -11.23 23.35 -1.62
CA CYS A 11 -10.54 22.92 -2.83
C CYS A 11 -11.18 21.66 -3.48
N PRO A 12 -11.50 21.70 -4.79
CA PRO A 12 -12.07 20.56 -5.50
C PRO A 12 -11.18 19.31 -5.50
N ASP A 13 -9.86 19.51 -5.56
CA ASP A 13 -8.87 18.44 -5.40
C ASP A 13 -8.03 18.67 -4.14
N ARG A 14 -8.69 18.42 -3.01
CA ARG A 14 -8.13 18.51 -1.66
C ARG A 14 -6.80 17.75 -1.50
N ARG A 15 -6.68 16.56 -2.11
CA ARG A 15 -5.48 15.73 -1.98
C ARG A 15 -4.29 16.37 -2.68
N THR A 16 -4.47 16.85 -3.90
CA THR A 16 -3.41 17.57 -4.62
C THR A 16 -3.01 18.85 -3.91
N GLU A 17 -3.96 19.58 -3.33
CA GLU A 17 -3.66 20.82 -2.60
C GLU A 17 -2.85 20.56 -1.32
N ILE A 18 -3.20 19.52 -0.56
CA ILE A 18 -2.42 19.08 0.62
C ILE A 18 -0.98 18.76 0.22
N MET A 19 -0.76 18.08 -0.92
CA MET A 19 0.60 17.75 -1.37
C MET A 19 1.40 18.97 -1.82
N LYS A 20 0.77 19.93 -2.52
CA LYS A 20 1.42 21.20 -2.86
C LYS A 20 1.83 21.98 -1.61
N LEU A 21 0.95 22.04 -0.61
CA LEU A 21 1.23 22.70 0.66
C LEU A 21 2.31 21.94 1.46
N ALA A 22 2.32 20.61 1.43
CA ALA A 22 3.37 19.80 2.04
C ALA A 22 4.74 20.09 1.40
N TRP A 23 4.81 20.20 0.07
CA TRP A 23 6.05 20.59 -0.62
C TRP A 23 6.48 22.03 -0.30
N LEU A 24 5.54 22.98 -0.28
CA LEU A 24 5.84 24.36 0.09
C LEU A 24 6.35 24.45 1.53
N LEU A 25 5.63 23.87 2.49
CA LEU A 25 5.94 23.98 3.92
C LEU A 25 7.17 23.14 4.32
N GLY A 26 7.51 22.12 3.55
CA GLY A 26 8.73 21.33 3.73
C GLY A 26 9.98 21.95 3.09
N SER A 27 9.86 23.08 2.37
CA SER A 27 10.99 23.72 1.70
C SER A 27 11.86 24.53 2.66
N ASP A 28 13.15 24.65 2.35
CA ASP A 28 14.12 25.38 3.18
C ASP A 28 13.78 26.87 3.31
N GLU A 29 13.16 27.46 2.29
CA GLU A 29 12.72 28.85 2.28
C GLU A 29 11.60 29.12 3.29
N CYS A 30 10.77 28.12 3.59
CA CYS A 30 9.74 28.21 4.61
C CYS A 30 10.34 28.11 6.02
N HIS A 31 11.35 27.27 6.22
CA HIS A 31 12.03 27.15 7.52
C HIS A 31 12.83 28.39 7.92
N GLN A 32 13.19 29.25 6.97
CA GLN A 32 13.87 30.52 7.23
C GLN A 32 12.92 31.64 7.72
N LYS A 33 11.59 31.45 7.64
CA LYS A 33 10.61 32.48 8.03
C LYS A 33 10.07 32.25 9.44
N LYS A 34 10.12 33.29 10.28
CA LYS A 34 9.62 33.23 11.66
C LYS A 34 8.12 32.87 11.70
N GLY A 35 7.77 31.84 12.47
CA GLY A 35 6.38 31.36 12.63
C GLY A 35 5.89 30.38 11.56
N TRP A 36 6.66 30.17 10.48
CA TRP A 36 6.32 29.17 9.46
C TRP A 36 6.65 27.75 9.92
N THR A 37 7.69 27.55 10.72
CA THR A 37 8.01 26.25 11.33
C THR A 37 6.86 25.73 12.20
N ASP A 38 6.24 26.58 13.02
CA ASP A 38 5.10 26.19 13.85
C ASP A 38 3.86 25.85 13.01
N LEU A 39 3.67 26.56 11.89
CA LEU A 39 2.60 26.28 10.94
C LEU A 39 2.85 24.95 10.22
N ALA A 40 4.07 24.71 9.75
CA ALA A 40 4.49 23.48 9.09
C ALA A 40 4.32 22.28 10.02
N ASN A 41 4.80 22.37 11.27
CA ASN A 41 4.63 21.30 12.26
C ASN A 41 3.15 20.96 12.48
N LYS A 42 2.30 21.97 12.70
CA LYS A 42 0.85 21.76 12.87
C LYS A 42 0.18 21.20 11.61
N PHE A 43 0.64 21.62 10.44
CA PHE A 43 0.15 21.11 9.15
C PHE A 43 0.52 19.63 8.98
N PHE A 44 1.79 19.27 9.15
CA PHE A 44 2.24 17.90 9.04
C PHE A 44 1.58 17.01 10.09
N ASP A 45 1.48 17.42 11.36
CA ASP A 45 0.80 16.62 12.38
C ASP A 45 -0.66 16.30 12.02
N LYS A 46 -1.37 17.27 11.42
CA LYS A 46 -2.78 17.11 11.05
C LYS A 46 -2.97 16.28 9.77
N PHE A 47 -2.19 16.57 8.73
CA PHE A 47 -2.39 15.99 7.40
C PHE A 47 -1.46 14.81 7.11
N ARG A 48 -0.62 14.40 8.07
CA ARG A 48 0.30 13.25 7.96
C ARG A 48 -0.35 11.99 7.41
N PRO A 49 -1.54 11.53 7.88
CA PRO A 49 -2.16 10.33 7.30
C PRO A 49 -2.42 10.46 5.80
N GLU A 50 -2.90 11.61 5.35
CA GLU A 50 -3.25 11.84 3.94
C GLU A 50 -2.01 11.94 3.05
N ILE A 51 -0.96 12.59 3.55
CA ILE A 51 0.35 12.66 2.89
C ILE A 51 0.96 11.26 2.77
N LEU A 52 0.96 10.48 3.86
CA LEU A 52 1.50 9.13 3.87
C LEU A 52 0.72 8.19 2.95
N THR A 53 -0.62 8.25 2.98
CA THR A 53 -1.48 7.49 2.06
C THR A 53 -1.15 7.81 0.60
N TRP A 54 -0.95 9.09 0.29
CA TRP A 54 -0.59 9.53 -1.07
C TRP A 54 0.77 8.97 -1.50
N CYS A 55 1.76 9.02 -0.60
CA CYS A 55 3.07 8.40 -0.80
C CYS A 55 3.02 6.86 -0.83
N GLY A 56 1.89 6.25 -0.45
CA GLY A 56 1.68 4.82 -0.39
C GLY A 56 2.22 4.14 0.85
N PHE A 57 2.37 4.86 1.96
CA PHE A 57 2.68 4.27 3.25
C PHE A 57 1.42 3.71 3.90
N ASP A 58 1.60 2.65 4.69
CA ASP A 58 0.54 2.10 5.51
C ASP A 58 0.09 3.08 6.60
N LEU A 59 -1.22 3.26 6.79
CA LEU A 59 -1.75 4.19 7.78
C LEU A 59 -1.69 3.67 9.22
N VAL A 60 -1.60 2.34 9.39
CA VAL A 60 -1.47 1.68 10.69
C VAL A 60 0.00 1.64 11.12
N ASP A 61 0.93 1.48 10.16
CA ASP A 61 2.38 1.58 10.33
C ASP A 61 3.02 2.50 9.28
N PRO A 62 3.08 3.82 9.56
CA PRO A 62 3.51 4.86 8.61
C PRO A 62 4.97 4.77 8.18
N TRP A 63 5.72 3.78 8.68
CA TRP A 63 7.10 3.49 8.29
C TRP A 63 7.21 2.45 7.19
N LYS A 64 6.09 1.82 6.79
CA LYS A 64 6.06 0.81 5.73
C LYS A 64 5.51 1.38 4.44
N GLU A 65 6.38 1.53 3.44
CA GLU A 65 5.96 1.78 2.07
C GLU A 65 5.26 0.54 1.49
N ARG A 66 4.19 0.77 0.74
CA ARG A 66 3.44 -0.28 0.04
C ARG A 66 3.88 -0.38 -1.41
N VAL A 67 3.91 -1.60 -1.92
CA VAL A 67 4.29 -1.90 -3.31
C VAL A 67 3.12 -1.60 -4.25
N PRO A 68 3.32 -0.80 -5.32
CA PRO A 68 2.28 -0.55 -6.32
C PRO A 68 1.93 -1.82 -7.10
N VAL A 69 0.65 -1.99 -7.44
CA VAL A 69 0.15 -3.16 -8.18
C VAL A 69 -0.44 -2.71 -9.51
N ASN A 70 0.24 -3.08 -10.60
CA ASN A 70 -0.21 -2.73 -11.96
C ASN A 70 -1.35 -3.63 -12.44
N ASP A 71 -1.35 -4.90 -12.06
CA ASP A 71 -2.38 -5.86 -12.40
C ASP A 71 -2.88 -6.55 -11.12
N ARG A 72 -3.99 -6.02 -10.61
CA ARG A 72 -4.63 -6.53 -9.40
C ARG A 72 -5.16 -7.95 -9.60
N LYS A 73 -5.71 -8.26 -10.78
CA LYS A 73 -6.33 -9.56 -11.04
C LYS A 73 -5.27 -10.64 -11.05
N PHE A 74 -4.17 -10.41 -11.78
CA PHE A 74 -3.00 -11.28 -11.76
C PHE A 74 -2.48 -11.51 -10.34
N LEU A 75 -2.32 -10.45 -9.54
CA LEU A 75 -1.86 -10.58 -8.16
C LEU A 75 -2.83 -11.42 -7.30
N SER A 76 -4.14 -11.16 -7.41
CA SER A 76 -5.15 -11.90 -6.65
C SER A 76 -5.16 -13.39 -7.01
N ASP A 77 -4.98 -13.73 -8.29
CA ASP A 77 -4.93 -15.12 -8.78
C ASP A 77 -3.66 -15.82 -8.30
N LEU A 78 -2.51 -15.15 -8.40
CA LEU A 78 -1.24 -15.66 -7.92
C LEU A 78 -1.29 -15.94 -6.41
N LEU A 79 -1.77 -14.99 -5.62
CA LEU A 79 -1.84 -15.13 -4.16
C LEU A 79 -2.91 -16.13 -3.73
N GLY A 80 -4.03 -16.20 -4.45
CA GLY A 80 -5.06 -17.21 -4.24
C GLY A 80 -4.50 -18.63 -4.44
N GLN A 81 -3.69 -18.83 -5.47
CA GLN A 81 -3.03 -20.11 -5.71
C GLN A 81 -1.90 -20.39 -4.73
N MET A 82 -1.07 -19.39 -4.40
CA MET A 82 -0.05 -19.54 -3.35
C MET A 82 -0.68 -19.93 -2.02
N LYS A 83 -1.86 -19.40 -1.68
CA LYS A 83 -2.61 -19.85 -0.50
C LYS A 83 -2.86 -21.35 -0.56
N VAL A 84 -3.37 -21.87 -1.67
CA VAL A 84 -3.68 -23.30 -1.81
C VAL A 84 -2.45 -24.18 -1.62
N TYR A 85 -1.28 -23.77 -2.13
CA TYR A 85 -0.06 -24.58 -2.11
C TYR A 85 0.88 -24.35 -0.91
N TYR A 86 0.93 -23.14 -0.35
CA TYR A 86 1.88 -22.74 0.70
C TYR A 86 1.26 -22.32 2.02
N PHE A 87 0.06 -21.75 1.99
CA PHE A 87 -0.61 -21.18 3.17
C PHE A 87 -1.97 -21.85 3.36
N ASN A 88 -2.01 -23.17 3.23
CA ASN A 88 -3.25 -23.92 3.18
C ASN A 88 -4.03 -23.86 4.52
N ASP A 89 -3.30 -23.75 5.61
CA ASP A 89 -3.74 -23.61 7.01
C ASP A 89 -4.15 -22.17 7.39
N VAL A 90 -3.73 -21.18 6.61
CA VAL A 90 -4.07 -19.77 6.82
C VAL A 90 -5.40 -19.44 6.12
N SER A 91 -6.26 -18.65 6.78
CA SER A 91 -7.51 -18.21 6.17
C SER A 91 -7.27 -17.20 5.04
N PHE A 92 -8.16 -17.20 4.05
CA PHE A 92 -8.13 -16.19 2.99
C PHE A 92 -8.29 -14.78 3.55
N ASP A 93 -9.12 -14.60 4.58
CA ASP A 93 -9.39 -13.28 5.17
C ASP A 93 -8.11 -12.70 5.82
N PHE A 94 -7.38 -13.53 6.59
CA PHE A 94 -6.12 -13.11 7.22
C PHE A 94 -5.05 -12.74 6.19
N LEU A 95 -4.92 -13.53 5.13
CA LEU A 95 -3.96 -13.24 4.05
C LEU A 95 -4.36 -11.98 3.27
N ALA A 96 -5.64 -11.80 2.96
CA ALA A 96 -6.13 -10.61 2.27
C ALA A 96 -5.85 -9.33 3.08
N GLU A 97 -6.06 -9.37 4.39
CA GLU A 97 -5.68 -8.26 5.30
C GLU A 97 -4.18 -7.99 5.24
N HIS A 98 -3.34 -9.02 5.36
CA HIS A 98 -1.89 -8.87 5.29
C HIS A 98 -1.43 -8.28 3.95
N PHE A 99 -1.97 -8.75 2.84
CA PHE A 99 -1.62 -8.25 1.52
C PHE A 99 -2.10 -6.82 1.29
N TYR A 100 -3.22 -6.39 1.88
CA TYR A 100 -3.65 -4.99 1.88
C TYR A 100 -2.70 -4.06 2.63
N LEU A 101 -1.96 -4.57 3.62
CA LEU A 101 -0.92 -3.82 4.30
C LEU A 101 0.36 -3.73 3.45
N CYS A 102 0.66 -4.75 2.64
CA CYS A 102 1.87 -4.78 1.82
C CYS A 102 1.73 -4.06 0.47
N PHE A 103 0.55 -4.07 -0.11
CA PHE A 103 0.31 -3.64 -1.49
C PHE A 103 -0.62 -2.43 -1.56
N ARG A 104 -0.39 -1.57 -2.55
CA ARG A 104 -1.29 -0.45 -2.86
C ARG A 104 -2.46 -0.97 -3.70
N LEU A 105 -3.45 -1.56 -3.03
CA LEU A 105 -4.64 -2.14 -3.64
C LEU A 105 -5.79 -1.14 -3.65
N GLU A 106 -6.53 -1.08 -4.76
CA GLU A 106 -7.80 -0.36 -4.84
C GLU A 106 -8.94 -1.18 -4.20
N GLY A 107 -10.07 -0.56 -3.87
CA GLY A 107 -11.25 -1.27 -3.33
C GLY A 107 -11.12 -1.66 -1.86
N THR A 108 -11.75 -2.78 -1.48
CA THR A 108 -11.82 -3.24 -0.07
C THR A 108 -11.16 -4.60 0.12
N VAL A 109 -10.62 -4.84 1.32
CA VAL A 109 -10.07 -6.15 1.72
C VAL A 109 -11.02 -7.28 1.37
N GLY A 110 -12.32 -7.10 1.65
CA GLY A 110 -13.35 -8.09 1.32
C GLY A 110 -13.46 -8.39 -0.18
N SER A 111 -13.44 -7.35 -1.04
CA SER A 111 -13.48 -7.55 -2.50
C SER A 111 -12.28 -8.35 -3.02
N PHE A 112 -11.09 -8.07 -2.51
CA PHE A 112 -9.88 -8.79 -2.88
C PHE A 112 -9.83 -10.21 -2.33
N CYS A 113 -10.31 -10.43 -1.10
CA CYS A 113 -10.46 -11.76 -0.54
C CYS A 113 -11.37 -12.64 -1.42
N THR A 114 -12.47 -12.07 -1.93
CA THR A 114 -13.34 -12.77 -2.88
C THR A 114 -12.62 -13.06 -4.20
N GLU A 115 -11.86 -12.11 -4.75
CA GLU A 115 -11.06 -12.34 -5.97
C GLU A 115 -10.06 -13.49 -5.79
N MET A 116 -9.31 -13.51 -4.67
CA MET A 116 -8.38 -14.59 -4.35
C MET A 116 -9.06 -15.97 -4.25
N LYS A 117 -10.33 -16.02 -3.81
CA LYS A 117 -11.10 -17.27 -3.71
C LYS A 117 -11.55 -17.80 -5.09
N VAL A 118 -11.67 -16.94 -6.10
CA VAL A 118 -12.12 -17.29 -7.46
C VAL A 118 -10.99 -17.80 -8.35
N HIS A 119 -9.73 -17.76 -7.87
CA HIS A 119 -8.51 -18.08 -8.60
C HIS A 119 -8.65 -19.11 -9.74
N ASP A 120 -8.07 -18.77 -10.89
CA ASP A 120 -8.11 -19.60 -12.08
C ASP A 120 -7.20 -20.83 -11.93
N SER A 121 -7.80 -22.02 -12.02
CA SER A 121 -7.09 -23.31 -11.94
C SER A 121 -6.09 -23.50 -13.08
N ASP A 122 -6.22 -22.77 -14.19
CA ASP A 122 -5.38 -22.94 -15.38
C ASP A 122 -3.90 -22.59 -15.11
N TYR A 123 -3.62 -21.72 -14.13
CA TYR A 123 -2.24 -21.41 -13.74
C TYR A 123 -1.68 -22.37 -12.68
N SER A 124 -2.49 -23.31 -12.16
CA SER A 124 -2.07 -24.21 -11.08
C SER A 124 -0.86 -25.05 -11.49
N ASP A 125 -0.85 -25.54 -12.71
CA ASP A 125 0.24 -26.39 -13.19
C ASP A 125 1.50 -25.58 -13.49
N CYS A 126 1.36 -24.34 -13.99
CA CYS A 126 2.46 -23.39 -14.13
C CYS A 126 3.10 -23.04 -12.79
N ILE A 127 2.28 -22.78 -11.77
CA ILE A 127 2.77 -22.50 -10.42
C ILE A 127 3.45 -23.76 -9.86
N LYS A 128 2.81 -24.94 -9.85
CA LYS A 128 3.45 -26.19 -9.41
C LYS A 128 4.80 -26.43 -10.09
N HIS A 129 4.88 -26.21 -11.39
CA HIS A 129 6.14 -26.34 -12.13
C HIS A 129 7.19 -25.34 -11.63
N PHE A 130 6.85 -24.06 -11.50
CA PHE A 130 7.73 -23.03 -10.96
C PHE A 130 8.23 -23.36 -9.54
N LEU A 131 7.34 -23.83 -8.67
CA LEU A 131 7.69 -24.21 -7.29
C LEU A 131 8.62 -25.42 -7.26
N ASN A 132 8.40 -26.40 -8.14
CA ASN A 132 9.29 -27.55 -8.29
C ASN A 132 10.69 -27.11 -8.72
N GLU A 133 10.79 -26.14 -9.64
CA GLU A 133 12.10 -25.59 -10.05
C GLU A 133 12.80 -24.83 -8.92
N ILE A 134 12.08 -24.00 -8.15
CA ILE A 134 12.64 -23.33 -6.96
C ILE A 134 13.17 -24.36 -5.96
N ASN A 135 12.41 -25.42 -5.68
CA ASN A 135 12.82 -26.46 -4.75
C ASN A 135 14.06 -27.21 -5.23
N LYS A 136 14.19 -27.48 -6.54
CA LYS A 136 15.40 -28.08 -7.11
C LYS A 136 16.62 -27.18 -6.93
N ILE A 137 16.48 -25.87 -7.14
CA ILE A 137 17.56 -24.89 -6.96
C ILE A 137 18.00 -24.84 -5.49
N ASN A 138 17.04 -24.70 -4.58
CA ASN A 138 17.33 -24.63 -3.14
C ASN A 138 17.99 -25.91 -2.60
N ASN A 139 17.64 -27.07 -3.14
CA ASN A 139 18.25 -28.35 -2.76
C ASN A 139 19.65 -28.55 -3.39
N LYS A 140 19.91 -27.97 -4.56
CA LYS A 140 21.27 -27.95 -5.15
C LYS A 140 22.22 -27.06 -4.36
N ASN A 141 21.75 -25.93 -3.84
CA ASN A 141 22.57 -24.98 -3.07
C ASN A 141 22.83 -25.43 -1.61
N LYS A 142 22.26 -26.56 -1.19
CA LYS A 142 22.49 -27.18 0.14
C LYS A 142 23.49 -28.35 0.11
N LYS A 143 24.01 -28.71 -1.06
CA LYS A 143 25.10 -29.68 -1.24
C LYS A 143 26.40 -28.95 -1.48
#